data_AF-A0A2H9LV91-F1
#
_entry.id   AF-A0A2H9LV91-F1
#
_cell.length_a   1.000
_cell.length_b   1.000
_cell.length_c   1.000
_cell.angle_alpha   90.00
_cell.angle_beta   90.00
_cell.angle_gamma   90.00
#
_symmetry.space_group_name_H-M   'P 1'
#
loop_
_entity.id
_entity.type
_entity.pdbx_description
1 polymer ?
#
loop_
_entity_poly.entity_id
_entity_poly.type
_entity_poly.pdbx_seq_one_letter_code
_entity_poly.pdbx_strand_id
1 'polypeptide(L)'
;MGSNLDLRKQMDSDAVAFAFGKLISGKSNYKPVIERRIEKIYCSGCHKRLEGEEKFCPECGTKVVKSWQMTEQPQQQNQQINQTQ
;
A
#
# COMPACT_ATOMS: atom_id res chain seq x y z
N MET A 1 11.48 -17.81 24.84
CA MET A 1 10.70 -18.31 23.68
C MET A 1 9.86 -17.15 23.14
N GLY A 2 10.43 -16.34 22.25
CA GLY A 2 9.63 -15.37 21.49
C GLY A 2 9.21 -16.05 20.21
N SER A 3 7.91 -16.29 20.03
CA SER A 3 7.42 -16.72 18.72
C SER A 3 7.79 -15.65 17.70
N ASN A 4 8.26 -16.07 16.53
CA ASN A 4 8.40 -15.18 15.40
C ASN A 4 6.99 -14.63 15.08
N LEU A 5 6.69 -13.44 15.58
CA LEU A 5 5.41 -12.78 15.38
C LEU A 5 5.44 -12.16 13.99
N ASP A 6 4.57 -12.61 13.10
CA ASP A 6 4.43 -12.03 11.77
C ASP A 6 3.71 -10.68 11.87
N LEU A 7 4.49 -9.60 11.79
CA LEU A 7 4.00 -8.22 11.87
C LEU A 7 3.25 -7.75 10.61
N ARG A 8 3.25 -8.52 9.50
CA ARG A 8 2.56 -8.12 8.26
C ARG A 8 1.08 -7.89 8.48
N LYS A 9 0.46 -8.68 9.35
CA LYS A 9 -0.96 -8.55 9.73
C LYS A 9 -1.25 -7.28 10.54
N GLN A 10 -0.23 -6.67 11.13
CA GLN A 10 -0.36 -5.51 12.00
C GLN A 10 -0.01 -4.19 11.28
N MET A 11 0.49 -4.26 10.04
CA MET A 11 0.82 -3.07 9.23
C MET A 11 -0.40 -2.17 8.97
N ASP A 12 -1.60 -2.71 9.05
CA ASP A 12 -2.88 -1.99 8.82
C ASP A 12 -3.40 -1.29 10.07
N SER A 13 -2.81 -1.58 11.23
CA SER A 13 -3.25 -0.98 12.48
C SER A 13 -2.81 0.47 12.56
N ASP A 14 -3.74 1.37 12.86
CA ASP A 14 -3.43 2.78 13.09
C ASP A 14 -2.35 2.96 14.17
N ALA A 15 -2.34 2.12 15.21
CA ALA A 15 -1.31 2.17 16.25
C ALA A 15 0.11 1.93 15.70
N VAL A 16 0.25 1.00 14.76
CA VAL A 16 1.53 0.71 14.08
C VAL A 16 1.91 1.86 13.16
N ALA A 17 0.94 2.46 12.46
CA ALA A 17 1.18 3.63 11.62
C ALA A 17 1.70 4.83 12.44
N PHE A 18 1.10 5.12 13.60
CA PHE A 18 1.56 6.20 14.48
C PHE A 18 2.93 5.93 15.11
N ALA A 19 3.16 4.69 15.56
CA ALA A 19 4.46 4.29 16.11
C ALA A 19 5.57 4.41 15.05
N PHE A 20 5.29 3.96 13.83
CA PHE A 20 6.22 4.09 12.70
C PHE A 20 6.45 5.57 12.34
N GLY A 21 5.40 6.38 12.33
CA GLY A 21 5.51 7.82 12.08
C GLY A 21 6.42 8.52 13.10
N LYS A 22 6.26 8.21 14.39
CA LYS A 22 7.14 8.69 15.45
C LYS A 22 8.57 8.18 15.30
N LEU A 23 8.75 6.92 14.90
CA LEU A 23 10.08 6.31 14.74
C LEU A 23 10.88 6.99 13.61
N ILE A 24 10.26 7.22 12.46
CA ILE A 24 10.94 7.79 11.29
C ILE A 24 11.07 9.32 11.40
N SER A 25 10.04 10.00 11.90
CA SER A 25 9.98 11.47 11.88
C SER A 25 10.32 12.13 13.22
N GLY A 26 10.42 11.38 14.31
CA GLY A 26 10.62 11.89 15.68
C GLY A 26 9.43 12.68 16.26
N LYS A 27 8.42 13.01 15.43
CA LYS A 27 7.22 13.77 15.78
C LYS A 27 6.05 12.83 15.98
N SER A 28 5.28 13.02 17.06
CA SER A 28 4.13 12.17 17.40
C SER A 28 2.93 12.35 16.47
N ASN A 29 2.87 13.46 15.73
CA ASN A 29 1.72 13.83 14.90
C ASN A 29 1.98 13.58 13.40
N TYR A 30 2.67 12.48 13.07
CA TYR A 30 2.85 12.07 11.68
C TYR A 30 2.12 10.75 11.42
N LYS A 31 1.01 10.81 10.69
CA LYS A 31 0.33 9.60 10.18
C LYS A 31 0.91 9.30 8.79
N PRO A 32 1.69 8.22 8.63
CA PRO A 32 2.19 7.84 7.33
C PRO A 32 1.00 7.41 6.45
N VAL A 33 0.80 8.11 5.33
CA VAL A 33 -0.19 7.75 4.33
C VAL A 33 0.42 6.64 3.47
N ILE A 34 0.12 5.39 3.80
CA ILE A 34 0.54 4.22 3.02
C ILE A 34 -0.55 3.96 1.98
N GLU A 35 -0.41 4.57 0.80
CA GLU A 35 -1.31 4.35 -0.33
C GLU A 35 -1.15 2.94 -0.90
N ARG A 36 -1.98 2.02 -0.42
CA ARG A 36 -2.14 0.71 -1.05
C ARG A 36 -3.15 0.79 -2.17
N ARG A 37 -2.68 1.20 -3.36
CA ARG A 37 -3.47 1.04 -4.57
C ARG A 37 -3.52 -0.45 -4.93
N ILE A 38 -4.65 -1.08 -4.62
CA ILE A 38 -4.97 -2.42 -5.11
C ILE A 38 -5.61 -2.26 -6.48
N GLU A 39 -4.81 -2.41 -7.53
CA GLU A 39 -5.30 -2.35 -8.91
C GLU A 39 -6.10 -3.62 -9.21
N LYS A 40 -7.36 -3.44 -9.59
CA LYS A 40 -8.25 -4.55 -9.97
C LYS A 40 -7.82 -5.04 -11.35
N ILE A 41 -7.39 -6.30 -11.43
CA ILE A 41 -6.93 -6.92 -12.67
C ILE A 41 -8.02 -7.86 -13.17
N TYR A 42 -8.23 -7.92 -14.48
CA TYR A 42 -9.13 -8.89 -15.09
C TYR A 42 -8.32 -10.01 -15.73
N CYS A 43 -8.78 -11.25 -15.55
CA CYS A 43 -8.15 -12.40 -16.19
C CYS A 43 -8.39 -12.38 -17.71
N SER A 44 -7.34 -12.56 -18.51
CA SER A 44 -7.46 -12.64 -19.98
C SER A 44 -8.15 -13.91 -20.48
N GLY A 45 -8.16 -14.98 -19.68
CA GLY A 45 -8.75 -16.27 -20.06
C GLY A 45 -10.25 -16.33 -19.75
N CYS A 46 -10.62 -16.16 -18.49
CA CYS A 46 -12.00 -16.30 -18.02
C CYS A 46 -12.74 -14.96 -17.80
N HIS A 47 -12.07 -13.82 -18.03
CA HIS A 47 -12.62 -12.47 -17.82
C HIS A 47 -13.11 -12.19 -16.39
N LYS A 48 -12.77 -13.06 -15.43
CA LYS A 48 -13.13 -12.86 -14.02
C LYS A 48 -12.28 -11.76 -13.41
N ARG A 49 -12.90 -11.04 -12.47
CA ARG A 49 -12.25 -9.99 -11.69
C ARG A 49 -11.33 -10.63 -10.64
N LEU A 50 -10.09 -10.19 -10.62
CA LEU A 50 -9.04 -10.61 -9.69
C LEU A 50 -8.71 -9.47 -8.74
N GLU A 51 -8.34 -9.79 -7.50
CA GLU A 51 -8.00 -8.78 -6.48
C GLU A 51 -6.58 -8.24 -6.65
N GLY A 52 -5.86 -8.68 -7.68
CA GLY A 52 -4.61 -8.04 -8.09
C GLY A 52 -3.41 -8.43 -7.23
N GLU A 53 -3.55 -9.32 -6.24
CA GLU A 53 -2.43 -9.94 -5.51
C GLU A 53 -1.97 -11.26 -6.15
N GLU A 54 -2.89 -11.98 -6.77
CA GLU A 54 -2.66 -13.30 -7.37
C GLU A 54 -1.77 -13.26 -8.63
N LYS A 55 -0.85 -14.23 -8.74
CA LYS A 55 0.03 -14.45 -9.91
C LYS A 55 -0.63 -15.32 -10.98
N PHE A 56 -1.65 -16.08 -10.59
CA PHE A 56 -2.40 -17.03 -11.41
C PHE A 56 -3.87 -16.89 -11.06
N CYS A 57 -4.74 -16.97 -12.07
CA CYS A 57 -6.18 -16.97 -11.83
C CYS A 57 -6.59 -18.30 -11.17
N PRO A 58 -7.28 -18.30 -10.02
CA PRO A 58 -7.69 -19.50 -9.28
C PRO A 58 -8.74 -20.33 -10.02
N GLU A 59 -9.40 -19.76 -11.03
CA GLU A 59 -10.50 -20.43 -11.74
C GLU A 59 -10.02 -21.14 -13.01
N CYS A 60 -9.11 -20.53 -13.76
CA CYS A 60 -8.68 -21.03 -15.06
C CYS A 60 -7.18 -21.33 -15.15
N GLY A 61 -6.40 -21.04 -14.10
CA GLY A 61 -4.95 -21.26 -14.07
C GLY A 61 -4.15 -20.32 -14.98
N THR A 62 -4.80 -19.40 -15.70
CA THR A 62 -4.12 -18.46 -16.59
C THR A 62 -3.20 -17.55 -15.78
N LYS A 63 -1.94 -17.41 -16.22
CA LYS A 63 -0.96 -16.53 -15.60
C LYS A 63 -1.39 -15.07 -15.73
N VAL A 64 -1.43 -14.37 -14.61
CA VAL A 64 -1.81 -12.97 -14.56
C VAL A 64 -0.52 -12.15 -14.74
N VAL A 65 -0.41 -11.48 -15.88
CA VAL A 65 0.70 -10.56 -16.14
C VAL A 65 0.34 -9.21 -15.53
N LYS A 66 0.87 -8.92 -14.34
CA LYS A 66 0.83 -7.56 -13.79
C LYS A 66 1.81 -6.72 -14.58
N SER A 67 1.34 -5.97 -15.57
CA SER A 67 2.14 -4.91 -16.16
C SER A 67 2.26 -3.81 -15.11
N TRP A 68 3.46 -3.57 -14.59
CA TRP A 68 3.76 -2.47 -13.68
C TRP A 68 3.46 -1.15 -14.42
N GLN A 69 2.22 -0.68 -14.34
CA GLN A 69 1.86 0.63 -14.82
C GLN A 69 2.23 1.61 -13.73
N MET A 70 3.42 2.16 -13.90
CA MET A 70 3.92 3.33 -13.22
C MET A 70 2.92 4.46 -13.46
N THR A 71 1.93 4.59 -12.57
CA THR A 71 1.09 5.78 -12.52
C THR A 71 1.76 6.74 -11.55
N GLU A 72 2.39 7.75 -12.15
CA GLU A 72 3.04 8.85 -11.46
C GLU A 72 2.11 9.46 -10.40
N GLN A 73 2.65 9.67 -9.22
CA GLN A 73 2.02 10.36 -8.10
C GLN A 73 1.84 11.84 -8.46
N PRO A 74 0.65 12.45 -8.39
CA PRO A 74 0.59 13.89 -8.20
C PRO A 74 1.09 14.19 -6.78
N GLN A 75 2.38 14.54 -6.67
CA GLN A 75 2.97 15.15 -5.49
C GLN A 75 2.25 16.48 -5.23
N GLN A 76 1.22 16.49 -4.38
CA GLN A 76 0.65 17.76 -3.89
C GLN A 76 1.54 18.32 -2.78
N GLN A 77 2.48 19.10 -3.30
CA GLN A 77 3.45 20.01 -2.75
C GLN A 77 2.99 20.82 -1.53
N ASN A 78 3.68 20.58 -0.42
CA ASN A 78 4.17 21.58 0.54
C ASN A 78 3.91 23.06 0.17
N GLN A 79 2.85 23.66 0.73
CA GLN A 79 2.70 25.12 0.83
C GLN A 79 1.93 25.46 2.11
N GLN A 80 2.63 25.59 3.23
CA GLN A 80 2.27 26.50 4.35
C GLN A 80 3.36 26.45 5.44
N ILE A 81 4.62 26.65 5.05
CA ILE A 81 5.58 27.32 5.93
C ILE A 81 6.15 28.49 5.13
N ASN A 82 6.18 29.67 5.75
CA ASN A 82 6.63 30.96 5.21
C ASN A 82 5.52 31.83 4.60
N GLN A 83 4.60 32.31 5.43
CA GLN A 83 4.00 33.64 5.30
C GLN A 83 3.11 33.95 6.52
N THR A 84 3.73 34.27 7.64
CA THR A 84 3.16 35.23 8.58
C THR A 84 4.31 36.04 9.16
N GLN A 85 4.17 37.36 8.97
CA GLN A 85 5.12 38.41 9.30
C GLN A 85 5.34 38.55 10.81
#